data_AF-X1PYU4-F1
#
_entry.id   AF-X1PYU4-F1
#
_cell.length_a   1.000
_cell.length_b   1.000
_cell.length_c   1.000
_cell.angle_alpha   90.00
_cell.angle_beta   90.00
_cell.angle_gamma   90.00
#
_symmetry.space_group_name_H-M   'P 1'
#
loop_
_entity.id
_entity.type
_entity.pdbx_description
1 polymer ?
#
loop_
_entity_poly.entity_id
_entity_poly.type
_entity_poly.pdbx_seq_one_letter_code
_entity_poly.pdbx_strand_id
1 'polypeptide(L)'
;NPSHEDFGIDLIFKQSDQRHWHRKCFHCGTWTCAEKSFPGCVKIRQDGTGYVGCDKCGRELPTWQGFDENGKPSGEWVADFPDKTKHMSGYMASQLMHPFNDPADILESYVNPPFGNLADVVRLRLGRAYSDKNEKLNRADVLACCSNSEGLVTRHPGPCAMGVDVGKVKHVVIGAKLPKDRFGLFSLNTSSSSGS
;
A
#
# COMPACT_ATOMS: atom_id res chain seq x y z
N ASN A 1 2.45 -5.85 2.99
CA ASN A 1 1.57 -4.78 2.46
C ASN A 1 1.82 -4.60 0.98
N PRO A 2 0.83 -4.18 0.17
CA PRO A 2 1.05 -3.92 -1.25
C PRO A 2 1.94 -2.68 -1.41
N SER A 3 3.10 -2.82 -2.05
CA SER A 3 4.09 -1.74 -2.14
C SER A 3 3.84 -0.76 -3.28
N HIS A 4 3.53 -1.27 -4.47
CA HIS A 4 3.26 -0.46 -5.67
C HIS A 4 2.03 -1.01 -6.39
N GLU A 5 1.33 -0.14 -7.11
CA GLU A 5 0.24 -0.56 -7.99
C GLU A 5 0.77 -1.49 -9.08
N ASP A 6 0.00 -2.53 -9.39
CA ASP A 6 0.25 -3.49 -10.47
C ASP A 6 1.55 -4.30 -10.32
N PHE A 7 2.11 -4.35 -9.10
CA PHE A 7 3.29 -5.14 -8.80
C PHE A 7 3.12 -5.96 -7.50
N GLY A 8 3.79 -7.11 -7.45
CA GLY A 8 3.82 -7.98 -6.26
C GLY A 8 2.42 -8.37 -5.77
N ILE A 9 2.16 -8.16 -4.48
CA ILE A 9 0.90 -8.55 -3.81
C ILE A 9 -0.31 -7.82 -4.42
N ASP A 10 -0.16 -6.57 -4.89
CA ASP A 10 -1.27 -5.84 -5.53
C ASP A 10 -1.72 -6.51 -6.83
N LEU A 11 -0.76 -6.91 -7.67
CA LEU A 11 -1.03 -7.61 -8.93
C LEU A 11 -1.73 -8.95 -8.69
N ILE A 12 -1.26 -9.72 -7.70
CA ILE A 12 -1.86 -11.00 -7.32
C ILE A 12 -3.29 -10.77 -6.80
N PHE A 13 -3.50 -9.76 -5.96
CA PHE A 13 -4.84 -9.42 -5.48
C PHE A 13 -5.77 -9.03 -6.63
N LYS A 14 -5.32 -8.22 -7.59
CA LYS A 14 -6.11 -7.84 -8.79
C LYS A 14 -6.51 -9.05 -9.65
N GLN A 15 -5.69 -10.08 -9.69
CA GLN A 15 -5.98 -11.34 -10.38
C GLN A 15 -6.98 -12.24 -9.62
N SER A 16 -7.24 -11.98 -8.34
CA SER A 16 -8.14 -12.76 -7.48
C SER A 16 -9.61 -12.32 -7.54
N ASP A 17 -10.46 -12.94 -6.71
CA ASP A 17 -11.85 -12.55 -6.45
C ASP A 17 -12.04 -11.27 -5.61
N GLN A 18 -10.95 -10.70 -5.07
CA GLN A 18 -10.88 -9.42 -4.36
C GLN A 18 -11.91 -9.26 -3.24
N ARG A 19 -11.75 -10.01 -2.16
CA ARG A 19 -12.63 -9.96 -1.00
C ARG A 19 -12.31 -8.80 -0.07
N HIS A 20 -13.37 -8.13 0.35
CA HIS A 20 -13.34 -7.10 1.37
C HIS A 20 -14.26 -7.47 2.54
N TRP A 21 -13.94 -6.96 3.73
CA TRP A 21 -14.74 -7.23 4.92
C TRP A 21 -15.93 -6.28 5.00
N HIS A 22 -17.13 -6.86 4.94
CA HIS A 22 -18.38 -6.14 5.05
C HIS A 22 -18.97 -6.36 6.44
N ARG A 23 -19.50 -5.29 7.02
CA ARG A 23 -20.15 -5.27 8.33
C ARG A 23 -21.61 -4.88 8.17
N LYS A 24 -22.52 -5.70 8.68
CA LYS A 24 -23.94 -5.40 8.70
C LYS A 24 -24.27 -4.47 9.86
N CYS A 25 -24.96 -3.38 9.56
CA CYS A 25 -25.54 -2.50 10.58
C CYS A 25 -26.79 -3.17 11.19
N PHE A 26 -26.79 -3.41 12.50
CA PHE A 26 -27.96 -3.96 13.19
C PHE A 26 -29.14 -2.98 13.29
N HIS A 27 -28.90 -1.69 13.07
CA HIS A 27 -29.97 -0.68 13.13
C HIS A 27 -30.72 -0.54 11.81
N CYS A 28 -30.02 -0.45 10.67
CA CYS A 28 -30.66 -0.20 9.38
C CYS A 28 -30.50 -1.33 8.35
N GLY A 29 -29.76 -2.40 8.68
CA GLY A 29 -29.53 -3.55 7.83
C GLY A 29 -28.51 -3.37 6.71
N THR A 30 -27.98 -2.15 6.50
CA THR A 30 -26.98 -1.86 5.46
C THR A 30 -25.65 -2.56 5.74
N TRP A 31 -25.03 -3.08 4.69
CA TRP A 31 -23.66 -3.61 4.72
C TRP A 31 -22.67 -2.52 4.34
N THR A 32 -21.67 -2.31 5.18
CA THR A 32 -20.63 -1.29 5.02
C THR A 32 -19.26 -1.95 4.95
N CYS A 33 -18.45 -1.51 4.01
CA CYS A 33 -17.05 -1.91 3.87
C CYS A 33 -16.16 -0.71 4.20
N ALA A 34 -15.44 -0.79 5.32
CA ALA A 34 -14.61 0.32 5.78
C ALA A 34 -13.50 0.66 4.78
N GLU A 35 -12.89 -0.35 4.16
CA GLU A 35 -11.82 -0.22 3.17
C GLU A 35 -12.25 0.60 1.94
N LYS A 36 -13.53 0.48 1.55
CA LYS A 36 -14.12 1.18 0.40
C LYS A 36 -14.68 2.56 0.76
N SER A 37 -15.20 2.71 1.97
CA SER A 37 -15.87 3.93 2.42
C SER A 37 -14.94 4.90 3.18
N PHE A 38 -13.71 4.48 3.49
CA PHE A 38 -12.70 5.33 4.11
C PHE A 38 -12.32 6.51 3.18
N PRO A 39 -12.11 7.74 3.72
CA PRO A 39 -12.16 8.12 5.13
C PRO A 39 -13.57 8.38 5.68
N GLY A 40 -14.58 8.52 4.82
CA GLY A 40 -15.92 8.99 5.19
C GLY A 40 -16.66 8.10 6.19
N CYS A 41 -16.35 6.81 6.27
CA CYS A 41 -16.92 5.90 7.26
C CYS A 41 -16.42 6.15 8.68
N VAL A 42 -15.26 6.79 8.88
CA VAL A 42 -14.73 7.05 10.22
C VAL A 42 -15.48 8.21 10.86
N LYS A 43 -15.97 7.99 12.08
CA LYS A 43 -16.68 8.97 12.91
C LYS A 43 -15.96 9.13 14.24
N ILE A 44 -16.04 10.33 14.82
CA ILE A 44 -15.36 10.69 16.07
C ILE A 44 -16.41 10.80 17.18
N ARG A 45 -16.16 10.16 18.32
CA ARG A 45 -16.97 10.26 19.53
C ARG A 45 -16.64 11.54 20.29
N GLN A 46 -17.45 11.86 21.29
CA GLN A 46 -17.23 13.05 22.12
C GLN A 46 -15.92 12.99 22.94
N ASP A 47 -15.44 11.79 23.26
CA ASP A 47 -14.17 11.57 23.98
C ASP A 47 -12.93 11.60 23.06
N GLY A 48 -13.12 11.87 21.76
CA GLY A 48 -12.05 11.91 20.77
C GLY A 48 -11.73 10.58 20.10
N THR A 49 -12.26 9.45 20.62
CA THR A 49 -12.04 8.14 19.99
C THR A 49 -12.84 7.98 18.71
N GLY A 50 -12.32 7.18 17.79
CA GLY A 50 -12.94 6.90 16.50
C GLY A 50 -13.75 5.61 16.46
N TYR A 51 -14.64 5.53 15.49
CA TYR A 51 -15.34 4.30 15.14
C TYR A 51 -15.67 4.23 13.65
N VAL A 52 -15.87 3.01 13.15
CA VAL A 52 -16.43 2.79 11.81
C VAL A 52 -17.95 2.97 11.89
N GLY A 53 -18.46 4.04 11.30
CA GLY A 53 -19.88 4.30 11.16
C GLY A 53 -20.47 3.64 9.91
N CYS A 54 -21.74 3.26 10.00
CA CYS A 54 -22.51 2.77 8.86
C CYS A 54 -22.62 3.83 7.76
N ASP A 55 -22.40 3.42 6.51
CA ASP A 55 -22.44 4.31 5.34
C ASP A 55 -23.81 4.97 5.14
N LYS A 56 -24.88 4.33 5.61
CA LYS A 56 -26.25 4.83 5.47
C LYS A 56 -26.71 5.67 6.66
N CYS A 57 -26.52 5.18 7.89
CA CYS A 57 -27.12 5.82 9.08
C CYS A 57 -26.11 6.40 10.06
N GLY A 58 -24.80 6.23 9.81
CA GLY A 58 -23.72 6.73 10.66
C GLY A 58 -23.54 5.99 11.99
N ARG A 59 -24.44 5.07 12.37
CA ARG A 59 -24.34 4.32 13.63
C ARG A 59 -23.11 3.43 13.63
N GLU A 60 -22.49 3.31 14.79
CA GLU A 60 -21.32 2.47 15.03
C GLU A 60 -21.52 1.02 14.59
N LEU A 61 -20.52 0.50 13.90
CA LEU A 61 -20.41 -0.88 13.47
C LEU A 61 -19.37 -1.62 14.32
N PRO A 62 -19.57 -2.93 14.54
CA PRO A 62 -18.58 -3.76 15.21
C PRO A 62 -17.26 -3.77 14.42
N THR A 63 -16.13 -3.67 15.13
CA THR A 63 -14.81 -3.53 14.50
C THR A 63 -14.45 -4.72 13.61
N TRP A 64 -14.73 -5.95 14.09
CA TRP A 64 -14.52 -7.20 13.34
C TRP A 64 -15.85 -7.93 13.12
N GLN A 65 -16.24 -8.80 14.05
CA GLN A 65 -17.49 -9.56 14.03
C GLN A 65 -18.29 -9.24 15.30
N GLY A 66 -19.55 -8.85 15.12
CA GLY A 66 -20.55 -8.80 16.19
C GLY A 66 -21.64 -9.83 15.95
N PHE A 67 -22.54 -9.98 16.94
CA PHE A 67 -23.71 -10.84 16.86
C PHE A 67 -24.97 -10.00 17.11
N ASP A 68 -26.03 -10.23 16.34
CA ASP A 68 -27.33 -9.64 16.66
C ASP A 68 -27.99 -10.38 17.84
N GLU A 69 -29.17 -9.89 18.26
CA GLU A 69 -29.96 -10.45 19.36
C GLU A 69 -30.32 -11.94 19.18
N ASN A 70 -30.27 -12.46 17.95
CA ASN A 70 -30.55 -13.85 17.61
C ASN A 70 -29.27 -14.67 17.40
N GLY A 71 -28.10 -14.10 17.70
CA GLY A 71 -26.80 -14.75 17.54
C GLY A 71 -26.31 -14.83 16.09
N LYS A 72 -26.86 -14.04 15.17
CA LYS A 72 -26.37 -14.02 13.77
C LYS A 72 -25.13 -13.12 13.64
N PRO A 73 -24.05 -13.59 12.99
CA PRO A 73 -22.86 -12.79 12.80
C PRO A 73 -23.10 -11.59 11.88
N SER A 74 -22.38 -10.50 12.14
CA SER A 74 -22.49 -9.23 11.40
C SER A 74 -21.41 -9.01 10.35
N GLY A 75 -20.52 -9.97 10.14
CA GLY A 75 -19.31 -9.80 9.33
C GLY A 75 -19.20 -10.85 8.23
N GLU A 76 -18.85 -10.43 7.03
CA GLU A 76 -18.68 -11.33 5.88
C GLU A 76 -17.57 -10.84 4.94
N TRP A 77 -16.76 -11.78 4.44
CA TRP A 77 -15.83 -11.53 3.33
C TRP A 77 -16.58 -11.64 2.00
N VAL A 78 -16.88 -10.50 1.40
CA VAL A 78 -17.63 -10.42 0.14
C VAL A 78 -16.66 -10.25 -1.02
N ALA A 79 -16.74 -11.14 -2.01
CA ALA A 79 -15.93 -11.09 -3.22
C ALA A 79 -16.48 -10.06 -4.20
N ASP A 80 -15.62 -9.19 -4.72
CA ASP A 80 -15.99 -8.24 -5.77
C ASP A 80 -16.08 -8.90 -7.14
N PHE A 81 -15.32 -9.99 -7.35
CA PHE A 81 -15.34 -10.80 -8.58
C PHE A 81 -15.60 -12.27 -8.22
N PRO A 82 -16.83 -12.63 -7.80
CA PRO A 82 -17.14 -13.96 -7.28
C PRO A 82 -16.88 -15.08 -8.29
N ASP A 83 -16.98 -14.81 -9.59
CA ASP A 83 -16.65 -15.70 -10.71
C ASP A 83 -15.18 -16.14 -10.71
N LYS A 84 -14.28 -15.36 -10.13
CA LYS A 84 -12.86 -15.72 -9.96
C LYS A 84 -12.58 -16.58 -8.72
N THR A 85 -13.57 -16.80 -7.85
CA THR A 85 -13.40 -17.57 -6.60
C THR A 85 -12.86 -18.97 -6.84
N LYS A 86 -13.24 -19.60 -7.97
CA LYS A 86 -12.75 -20.95 -8.33
C LYS A 86 -11.26 -20.97 -8.68
N HIS A 87 -10.70 -19.83 -9.07
CA HIS A 87 -9.32 -19.71 -9.47
C HIS A 87 -8.44 -19.23 -8.32
N MET A 88 -8.79 -18.11 -7.68
CA MET A 88 -7.99 -17.53 -6.61
C MET A 88 -8.85 -16.63 -5.72
N SER A 89 -8.77 -16.88 -4.41
CA SER A 89 -9.36 -16.00 -3.40
C SER A 89 -8.33 -15.06 -2.81
N GLY A 90 -8.60 -13.76 -2.88
CA GLY A 90 -7.73 -12.71 -2.34
C GLY A 90 -8.46 -11.94 -1.26
N TYR A 91 -7.79 -11.64 -0.16
CA TYR A 91 -8.39 -10.99 1.00
C TYR A 91 -7.64 -9.69 1.30
N MET A 92 -8.36 -8.57 1.31
CA MET A 92 -7.82 -7.27 1.70
C MET A 92 -8.25 -6.94 3.13
N ALA A 93 -7.31 -7.06 4.06
CA ALA A 93 -7.51 -6.67 5.45
C ALA A 93 -6.79 -5.34 5.73
N SER A 94 -7.50 -4.42 6.38
CA SER A 94 -6.93 -3.17 6.87
C SER A 94 -6.90 -3.12 8.40
N GLN A 95 -6.16 -2.17 8.95
CA GLN A 95 -6.14 -1.92 10.39
C GLN A 95 -7.49 -1.42 10.94
N LEU A 96 -8.41 -0.96 10.08
CA LEU A 96 -9.79 -0.60 10.45
C LEU A 96 -10.62 -1.82 10.88
N MET A 97 -10.12 -3.03 10.65
CA MET A 97 -10.71 -4.28 11.12
C MET A 97 -10.29 -4.70 12.52
N HIS A 98 -9.26 -4.06 13.08
CA HIS A 98 -8.60 -4.57 14.27
C HIS A 98 -9.10 -3.85 15.55
N PRO A 99 -9.55 -4.59 16.59
CA PRO A 99 -10.16 -3.98 17.78
C PRO A 99 -9.21 -3.12 18.61
N PHE A 100 -7.89 -3.30 18.44
CA PHE A 100 -6.88 -2.53 19.18
C PHE A 100 -6.38 -1.28 18.43
N ASN A 101 -6.92 -0.98 17.26
CA ASN A 101 -6.60 0.25 16.53
C ASN A 101 -7.78 1.21 16.59
N ASP A 102 -7.54 2.43 17.05
CA ASP A 102 -8.53 3.49 16.97
C ASP A 102 -8.65 4.00 15.51
N PRO A 103 -9.83 3.93 14.87
CA PRO A 103 -10.06 4.52 13.56
C PRO A 103 -9.73 6.02 13.48
N ALA A 104 -9.83 6.77 14.58
CA ALA A 104 -9.45 8.18 14.65
C ALA A 104 -7.95 8.37 14.41
N ASP A 105 -7.09 7.52 14.98
CA ASP A 105 -5.64 7.57 14.77
C ASP A 105 -5.27 7.28 13.31
N ILE A 106 -6.00 6.36 12.67
CA ILE A 106 -5.82 6.04 11.26
C ILE A 106 -6.25 7.21 10.38
N LEU A 107 -7.38 7.85 10.71
CA LEU A 107 -7.85 9.04 10.01
C LEU A 107 -6.88 10.21 10.18
N GLU A 108 -6.41 10.46 11.40
CA GLU A 108 -5.42 11.50 11.69
C GLU A 108 -4.13 11.25 10.93
N SER A 109 -3.62 10.01 10.94
CA SER A 109 -2.44 9.65 10.13
C SER A 109 -2.69 9.84 8.63
N TYR A 110 -3.92 9.68 8.16
CA TYR A 110 -4.25 9.87 6.74
C TYR A 110 -4.34 11.35 6.36
N VAL A 111 -4.91 12.19 7.23
CA VAL A 111 -5.04 13.64 7.03
C VAL A 111 -3.71 14.35 7.25
N ASN A 112 -2.96 13.94 8.27
CA ASN A 112 -1.66 14.47 8.67
C ASN A 112 -0.61 13.34 8.68
N PRO A 113 -0.10 12.92 7.50
CA PRO A 113 0.84 11.82 7.41
C PRO A 113 2.12 12.05 8.22
N PRO A 114 2.53 11.07 9.05
CA PRO A 114 3.82 11.12 9.74
C PRO A 114 4.95 11.33 8.74
N PHE A 115 5.79 12.34 8.99
CA PHE A 115 6.89 12.74 8.10
C PHE A 115 6.45 13.09 6.66
N GLY A 116 5.17 13.41 6.44
CA GLY A 116 4.61 13.66 5.11
C GLY A 116 4.43 12.40 4.25
N ASN A 117 4.62 11.20 4.81
CA ASN A 117 4.60 9.95 4.06
C ASN A 117 3.19 9.32 4.01
N LEU A 118 2.33 9.85 3.14
CA LEU A 118 0.99 9.29 2.91
C LEU A 118 1.06 7.85 2.36
N ALA A 119 2.10 7.53 1.58
CA ALA A 119 2.28 6.20 1.01
C ALA A 119 2.38 5.12 2.08
N ASP A 120 3.13 5.36 3.15
CA ASP A 120 3.23 4.44 4.28
C ASP A 120 1.88 4.26 4.99
N VAL A 121 1.13 5.34 5.18
CA VAL A 121 -0.19 5.27 5.81
C VAL A 121 -1.15 4.40 4.98
N VAL A 122 -1.23 4.64 3.67
CA VAL A 122 -2.11 3.87 2.79
C VAL A 122 -1.69 2.39 2.73
N ARG A 123 -0.40 2.10 2.65
CA ARG A 123 0.09 0.73 2.55
C ARG A 123 0.03 -0.03 3.88
N LEU A 124 0.44 0.58 4.98
CA LEU A 124 0.58 -0.08 6.29
C LEU A 124 -0.71 -0.05 7.11
N ARG A 125 -1.47 1.05 7.07
CA ARG A 125 -2.73 1.17 7.83
C ARG A 125 -3.92 0.69 7.01
N LEU A 126 -4.02 1.07 5.75
CA LEU A 126 -5.19 0.74 4.91
C LEU A 126 -5.02 -0.56 4.10
N GLY A 127 -3.80 -1.10 4.01
CA GLY A 127 -3.53 -2.34 3.28
C GLY A 127 -3.70 -2.21 1.77
N ARG A 128 -3.67 -0.99 1.23
CA ARG A 128 -3.88 -0.68 -0.18
C ARG A 128 -2.55 -0.37 -0.86
N ALA A 129 -2.42 -0.73 -2.14
CA ALA A 129 -1.32 -0.20 -2.94
C ALA A 129 -1.45 1.32 -3.02
N TYR A 130 -0.31 1.98 -2.99
CA TYR A 130 -0.21 3.42 -3.19
C TYR A 130 0.87 3.67 -4.21
N SER A 131 0.64 4.63 -5.10
CA SER A 131 1.69 5.17 -5.95
C SER A 131 1.40 6.65 -6.11
N ASP A 132 2.30 7.50 -5.62
CA ASP A 132 2.19 8.92 -5.95
C ASP A 132 2.39 9.09 -7.46
N LYS A 133 1.57 9.93 -8.10
CA LYS A 133 1.73 10.24 -9.53
C LYS A 133 3.12 10.83 -9.81
N ASN A 134 3.76 11.43 -8.81
CA ASN A 134 5.09 12.02 -8.92
C ASN A 134 6.25 11.06 -8.60
N GLU A 135 5.99 9.88 -8.04
CA GLU A 135 7.03 8.90 -7.67
C GLU A 135 7.26 7.81 -8.71
N LYS A 136 6.43 7.71 -9.75
CA LYS A 136 6.64 6.76 -10.84
C LYS A 136 7.73 7.29 -11.76
N LEU A 137 8.95 6.76 -11.63
CA LEU A 137 9.95 6.81 -12.69
C LEU A 137 9.36 6.10 -13.93
N ASN A 138 8.91 6.92 -14.85
CA ASN A 138 8.47 6.56 -16.19
C ASN A 138 9.68 6.09 -17.00
N ARG A 139 9.48 5.04 -17.82
CA ARG A 139 10.54 4.48 -18.66
C ARG A 139 11.19 5.54 -19.56
N ALA A 140 10.42 6.55 -19.97
CA ALA A 140 10.91 7.69 -20.72
C ALA A 140 11.94 8.52 -19.94
N ASP A 141 11.74 8.74 -18.64
CA ASP A 141 12.66 9.49 -17.78
C ASP A 141 13.95 8.72 -17.52
N VAL A 142 13.85 7.39 -17.38
CA VAL A 142 15.03 6.51 -17.32
C VAL A 142 15.79 6.53 -18.65
N LEU A 143 15.10 6.39 -19.77
CA LEU A 143 15.73 6.42 -21.11
C LEU A 143 16.29 7.80 -21.47
N ALA A 144 15.69 8.89 -20.98
CA ALA A 144 16.20 10.25 -21.15
C ALA A 144 17.49 10.47 -20.35
N CYS A 145 17.64 9.80 -19.19
CA CYS A 145 18.91 9.74 -18.46
C CYS A 145 19.95 8.85 -19.17
N CYS A 146 19.53 7.91 -20.01
CA CYS A 146 20.39 7.08 -20.86
C CYS A 146 20.73 7.79 -22.18
N SER A 147 21.16 9.06 -22.13
CA SER A 147 21.50 9.83 -23.34
C SER A 147 22.50 9.07 -24.23
N ASN A 148 22.16 8.96 -25.53
CA ASN A 148 22.85 8.27 -26.63
C ASN A 148 24.32 8.67 -26.91
N SER A 149 25.24 8.65 -25.92
CA SER A 149 26.66 8.94 -26.26
C SER A 149 27.73 8.25 -25.41
N GLU A 150 27.42 7.58 -24.31
CA GLU A 150 28.42 6.81 -23.58
C GLU A 150 27.77 5.50 -23.16
N GLY A 151 28.25 4.36 -23.68
CA GLY A 151 27.87 3.04 -23.18
C GLY A 151 28.29 2.87 -21.71
N LEU A 152 28.10 1.68 -21.12
CA LEU A 152 28.63 1.34 -19.80
C LEU A 152 30.10 1.78 -19.68
N VAL A 153 30.35 2.89 -18.98
CA VAL A 153 31.67 3.48 -18.89
C VAL A 153 32.44 2.72 -17.81
N THR A 154 33.55 2.10 -18.17
CA THR A 154 34.37 1.30 -17.24
C THR A 154 35.22 2.16 -16.31
N ARG A 155 35.25 3.49 -16.52
CA ARG A 155 36.04 4.44 -15.74
C ARG A 155 35.43 5.84 -15.78
N HIS A 156 35.36 6.51 -14.63
CA HIS A 156 34.96 7.92 -14.52
C HIS A 156 36.04 8.71 -13.74
N PRO A 157 36.46 9.92 -14.20
CA PRO A 157 37.57 10.67 -13.60
C PRO A 157 37.18 11.52 -12.37
N GLY A 158 35.89 11.72 -12.12
CA GLY A 158 35.38 12.53 -11.01
C GLY A 158 35.00 11.74 -9.75
N PRO A 159 34.62 12.42 -8.65
CA PRO A 159 34.17 11.77 -7.42
C PRO A 159 32.89 10.95 -7.66
N CYS A 160 32.93 9.68 -7.29
CA CYS A 160 31.84 8.72 -7.46
C CYS A 160 31.21 8.35 -6.11
N ALA A 161 29.90 8.11 -6.12
CA ALA A 161 29.14 7.53 -5.02
C ALA A 161 28.68 6.12 -5.42
N MET A 162 28.76 5.19 -4.47
CA MET A 162 28.33 3.80 -4.66
C MET A 162 27.20 3.46 -3.71
N GLY A 163 26.12 2.89 -4.26
CA GLY A 163 25.03 2.28 -3.50
C GLY A 163 25.09 0.76 -3.63
N VAL A 164 24.91 0.05 -2.53
CA VAL A 164 24.88 -1.43 -2.51
C VAL A 164 23.58 -1.89 -1.87
N ASP A 165 22.81 -2.69 -2.60
CA ASP A 165 21.68 -3.42 -2.05
C ASP A 165 22.16 -4.79 -1.54
N VAL A 166 21.88 -5.07 -0.26
CA VAL A 166 22.32 -6.24 0.50
C VAL A 166 21.29 -7.37 0.52
N GLY A 167 20.49 -7.50 -0.54
CA GLY A 167 19.67 -8.70 -0.80
C GLY A 167 20.50 -9.98 -1.07
N LYS A 168 19.81 -11.09 -1.39
CA LYS A 168 20.43 -12.42 -1.66
C LYS A 168 21.41 -12.42 -2.85
N VAL A 169 21.19 -11.51 -3.80
CA VAL A 169 22.15 -11.12 -4.85
C VAL A 169 22.52 -9.68 -4.60
N LYS A 170 23.82 -9.37 -4.60
CA LYS A 170 24.29 -8.01 -4.34
C LYS A 170 24.25 -7.20 -5.62
N HIS A 171 23.37 -6.20 -5.64
CA HIS A 171 23.29 -5.22 -6.71
C HIS A 171 24.14 -4.02 -6.33
N VAL A 172 25.09 -3.67 -7.19
CA VAL A 172 25.96 -2.52 -7.00
C VAL A 172 25.64 -1.48 -8.05
N VAL A 173 25.40 -0.25 -7.59
CA VAL A 173 25.14 0.92 -8.42
C VAL A 173 26.24 1.94 -8.20
N ILE A 174 26.88 2.40 -9.29
CA ILE A 174 27.90 3.46 -9.25
C ILE A 174 27.37 4.67 -10.01
N GLY A 175 27.31 5.81 -9.32
CA GLY A 175 26.97 7.10 -9.90
C GLY A 175 28.04 8.15 -9.64
N ALA A 176 28.08 9.20 -10.47
CA ALA A 176 28.91 10.38 -10.21
C ALA A 176 28.02 11.61 -9.99
N LYS A 177 28.44 12.47 -9.06
CA LYS A 177 27.74 13.74 -8.82
C LYS A 177 28.04 14.70 -9.98
N LEU A 178 27.00 15.10 -10.70
CA LEU A 178 27.05 16.15 -11.71
C LEU A 178 26.80 17.53 -11.05
N PRO A 179 27.19 18.64 -11.69
CA PRO A 179 26.83 19.98 -11.22
C PRO A 179 25.29 20.14 -11.09
N LYS A 180 24.86 20.93 -10.08
CA LYS A 180 23.45 21.21 -9.72
C LYS A 180 22.67 20.04 -9.08
N ASP A 181 23.29 19.29 -8.18
CA ASP A 181 22.68 18.19 -7.42
C ASP A 181 22.02 17.08 -8.26
N ARG A 182 22.57 16.81 -9.44
CA ARG A 182 22.17 15.69 -10.30
C ARG A 182 23.15 14.53 -10.16
N PHE A 183 22.67 13.30 -10.32
CA PHE A 183 23.52 12.11 -10.35
C PHE A 183 23.39 11.41 -11.70
N GLY A 184 24.54 11.16 -12.35
CA GLY A 184 24.61 10.30 -13.53
C GLY A 184 24.90 8.87 -13.08
N LEU A 185 24.17 7.89 -13.63
CA LEU A 185 24.39 6.46 -13.37
C LEU A 185 25.28 5.89 -14.47
N PHE A 186 26.37 5.22 -14.08
CA PHE A 186 27.37 4.72 -15.04
C PHE A 186 27.43 3.20 -15.12
N SER A 187 27.04 2.47 -14.07
CA SER A 187 27.08 1.01 -14.07
C SER A 187 26.10 0.38 -13.07
N LEU A 188 25.48 -0.72 -13.51
CA LEU A 188 24.64 -1.64 -12.75
C LEU A 188 25.25 -3.03 -12.87
N ASN A 189 25.85 -3.55 -11.80
CA ASN A 189 26.43 -4.89 -11.78
C ASN A 189 25.76 -5.78 -10.73
N THR A 190 25.52 -7.04 -11.10
CA THR A 190 25.11 -8.11 -10.18
C THR A 190 26.33 -8.93 -9.79
N SER A 191 26.60 -9.05 -8.50
CA SER A 191 27.60 -10.01 -8.00
C SER A 191 26.89 -11.17 -7.32
N SER A 192 27.08 -12.37 -7.87
CA SER A 192 26.76 -13.63 -7.22
C SER A 192 28.01 -14.12 -6.49
N SER A 193 27.93 -14.29 -5.17
CA SER A 193 28.97 -14.98 -4.40
C SER A 193 28.91 -16.47 -4.74
N SER A 194 29.77 -16.94 -5.64
CA SER A 194 30.16 -18.35 -5.69
C SER A 194 31.06 -18.61 -4.48
N GLY A 195 30.49 -19.21 -3.43
CA GLY A 195 31.26 -19.62 -2.25
C GLY A 195 32.26 -20.70 -2.62
N SER A 196 33.53 -20.45 -2.31
CA SER A 196 34.58 -21.46 -2.13
C SER A 196 34.48 -22.13 -0.77
#